data_AF-A0AAV5W3J8-F1
#
_entry.id   AF-A0AAV5W3J8-F1
#
_cell.length_a   1.000
_cell.length_b   1.000
_cell.length_c   1.000
_cell.angle_alpha   90.00
_cell.angle_beta   90.00
_cell.angle_gamma   90.00
#
_symmetry.space_group_name_H-M   'P 1'
#
loop_
_entity.id
_entity.type
_entity.pdbx_description
1 polymer ?
#
loop_
_entity_poly.entity_id
_entity_poly.type
_entity_poly.pdbx_seq_one_letter_code
_entity_poly.pdbx_strand_id
1 'polypeptide(L)'
;FQIFEGSAKGSPLHDGEGFTQTSRPPRQMTCRQSRALLLFRSSGIRHTTHSGFNITFSTNCPALAKPATVSLSTRSTAHGTKVTVSCPKGYEFVTGRGVSFTTTCERAGQWSEPAVPECQPVYCSPVPQIGNGFAVAATNTTFGGVARYACYEGFSFPSGKKSEEIHCGHEGKWADVPVCRASSCPPLVPFMHGDRTLAFGDGTGYGSVYRYACAPGFRRTGAAALLCQNDGQWSVAQPICARLECPSLPRVVNGRLLVQRPFLFDQTAQLICN
;
A
#
# COMPACT_ATOMS: atom_id res chain seq x y z
N PHE A 1 24.77 -51.64 -30.65
CA PHE A 1 24.67 -50.54 -31.61
C PHE A 1 25.74 -49.51 -31.28
N GLN A 2 26.21 -48.79 -32.29
CA GLN A 2 27.27 -47.78 -32.16
C GLN A 2 26.68 -46.41 -32.49
N ILE A 3 27.22 -45.35 -31.90
CA ILE A 3 26.82 -43.95 -32.16
C ILE A 3 28.08 -43.18 -32.50
N PHE A 4 28.05 -42.46 -33.62
CA PHE A 4 29.15 -41.61 -34.07
C PHE A 4 28.68 -40.17 -34.25
N GLU A 5 29.56 -39.20 -33.99
CA GLU A 5 29.30 -37.79 -34.31
C GLU A 5 29.32 -37.56 -35.83
N GLY A 6 28.28 -36.95 -36.38
CA GLY A 6 28.22 -36.51 -37.78
C GLY A 6 28.02 -37.62 -38.81
N SER A 7 28.95 -38.58 -38.86
CA SER A 7 29.02 -39.63 -39.89
C SER A 7 29.69 -40.91 -39.36
N ALA A 8 29.72 -41.97 -40.18
CA ALA A 8 30.36 -43.24 -39.83
C ALA A 8 31.88 -43.16 -39.62
N LYS A 9 32.52 -42.07 -40.09
CA LYS A 9 33.95 -41.79 -39.87
C LYS A 9 34.19 -40.80 -38.75
N GLY A 10 33.14 -40.30 -38.10
CA GLY A 10 33.24 -39.34 -37.01
C GLY A 10 33.65 -39.99 -35.70
N SER A 11 33.83 -39.16 -34.67
CA SER A 11 34.23 -39.62 -33.35
C SER A 11 33.14 -40.51 -32.73
N PRO A 12 33.48 -41.70 -32.19
CA PRO A 12 32.51 -42.55 -31.50
C PRO A 12 32.09 -41.89 -30.17
N LEU A 13 30.79 -41.91 -29.88
CA LEU A 13 30.18 -41.44 -28.61
C LEU A 13 30.01 -42.59 -27.61
N HIS A 14 30.88 -43.60 -27.68
CA HIS A 14 30.87 -44.78 -26.83
C HIS A 14 32.28 -45.35 -26.74
N ASP A 15 32.53 -46.11 -25.68
CA ASP A 15 33.77 -46.85 -25.52
C ASP A 15 33.70 -48.21 -26.24
N GLY A 16 34.84 -48.67 -26.76
CA GLY A 16 34.99 -49.99 -27.40
C GLY A 16 34.03 -50.25 -28.56
N GLU A 17 33.47 -51.46 -28.60
CA GLU A 17 32.61 -51.98 -29.68
C GLU A 17 31.15 -51.44 -29.64
N GLY A 18 30.85 -50.49 -28.75
CA GLY A 18 29.53 -49.87 -28.60
C GLY A 18 28.62 -50.59 -27.60
N PHE A 19 27.33 -50.27 -27.68
CA PHE A 19 26.35 -50.69 -26.69
C PHE A 19 25.74 -52.07 -27.02
N THR A 20 25.73 -52.96 -26.03
CA THR A 20 25.23 -54.34 -26.13
C THR A 20 24.22 -54.61 -24.99
N GLN A 21 23.73 -55.85 -24.87
CA GLN A 21 22.89 -56.22 -23.71
C GLN A 21 23.63 -56.08 -22.36
N THR A 22 24.95 -56.30 -22.36
CA THR A 22 25.80 -56.22 -21.16
C THR A 22 26.41 -54.84 -20.96
N SER A 23 26.68 -54.11 -22.05
CA SER A 23 27.17 -52.72 -22.02
C SER A 23 26.04 -51.76 -22.41
N ARG A 24 25.24 -51.34 -21.43
CA ARG A 24 24.07 -50.49 -21.68
C ARG A 24 24.47 -49.04 -21.91
N PRO A 25 23.76 -48.31 -22.79
CA PRO A 25 23.99 -46.88 -22.98
C PRO A 25 23.69 -46.10 -21.71
N PRO A 26 24.43 -45.01 -21.43
CA PRO A 26 24.08 -44.08 -20.37
C PRO A 26 22.72 -43.43 -20.66
N ARG A 27 22.07 -42.91 -19.62
CA ARG A 27 20.73 -42.29 -19.73
C ARG A 27 20.69 -41.11 -20.71
N GLN A 28 21.80 -40.40 -20.89
CA GLN A 28 21.93 -39.28 -21.81
C GLN A 28 23.32 -39.29 -22.44
N MET A 29 23.39 -38.87 -23.71
CA MET A 29 24.63 -38.67 -24.45
C MET A 29 24.51 -37.34 -25.19
N THR A 30 25.61 -36.59 -25.26
CA THR A 30 25.65 -35.28 -25.91
C THR A 30 26.43 -35.40 -27.20
N CYS A 31 25.86 -34.94 -28.31
CA CYS A 31 26.57 -34.79 -29.57
C CYS A 31 26.96 -33.32 -29.75
N ARG A 32 28.22 -33.06 -30.10
CA ARG A 32 28.70 -31.69 -30.41
C ARG A 32 28.26 -31.24 -31.81
N GLN A 33 27.99 -32.18 -32.71
CA GLN A 33 27.53 -31.90 -34.06
C GLN A 33 26.00 -31.97 -34.14
N SER A 34 25.42 -31.28 -35.12
CA SER A 34 23.97 -31.29 -35.36
C SER A 34 23.43 -32.62 -35.91
N ARG A 35 24.32 -33.60 -36.14
CA ARG A 35 24.00 -34.92 -36.67
C ARG A 35 24.72 -35.97 -35.84
N ALA A 36 24.01 -37.06 -35.53
CA ALA A 36 24.58 -38.26 -34.95
C ALA A 36 24.17 -39.44 -35.83
N LEU A 37 25.13 -40.31 -36.16
CA LEU A 37 24.85 -41.56 -36.88
C LEU A 37 24.69 -42.69 -35.88
N LEU A 38 23.54 -43.35 -35.91
CA LEU A 38 23.33 -44.61 -35.19
C LEU A 38 23.56 -45.78 -36.13
N LEU A 39 24.58 -46.58 -35.84
CA LEU A 39 24.93 -47.78 -36.59
C LEU A 39 24.43 -49.03 -35.86
N PHE A 40 23.49 -49.71 -36.49
CA PHE A 40 22.98 -51.01 -36.03
C PHE A 40 23.66 -52.12 -36.83
N ARG A 41 24.43 -52.96 -36.14
CA ARG A 41 25.03 -54.17 -36.70
C ARG A 41 24.28 -55.37 -36.16
N SER A 42 23.54 -56.05 -37.03
CA SER A 42 22.86 -57.32 -36.74
C SER A 42 23.45 -58.44 -37.61
N SER A 43 23.52 -59.67 -37.08
CA SER A 43 23.85 -60.86 -37.85
C SER A 43 22.70 -61.88 -37.79
N GLY A 44 22.43 -62.57 -38.90
CA GLY A 44 21.28 -63.47 -39.06
C GLY A 44 21.27 -64.72 -38.16
N ILE A 45 22.33 -64.94 -37.36
CA ILE A 45 22.49 -66.12 -36.49
C ILE A 45 21.96 -65.83 -35.06
N ARG A 46 21.73 -64.56 -34.68
CA ARG A 46 21.32 -64.16 -33.32
C ARG A 46 19.88 -63.69 -33.24
N HIS A 47 18.96 -64.49 -33.78
CA HIS A 47 17.50 -64.28 -33.71
C HIS A 47 16.91 -64.78 -32.38
N THR A 48 17.34 -64.26 -31.24
CA THR A 48 16.65 -64.55 -29.98
C THR A 48 16.67 -63.34 -29.05
N THR A 49 15.47 -62.82 -28.78
CA THR A 49 15.13 -61.90 -27.68
C THR A 49 15.94 -60.60 -27.62
N HIS A 50 15.89 -59.77 -28.65
CA HIS A 50 16.46 -58.42 -28.56
C HIS A 50 15.45 -57.48 -27.90
N SER A 51 15.85 -56.93 -26.76
CA SER A 51 15.21 -55.80 -26.12
C SER A 51 15.13 -54.66 -27.14
N GLY A 52 13.91 -54.20 -27.46
CA GLY A 52 13.74 -52.99 -28.26
C GLY A 52 14.40 -51.80 -27.55
N PHE A 53 14.93 -50.86 -28.32
CA PHE A 53 15.45 -49.59 -27.79
C PHE A 53 14.54 -48.46 -28.26
N ASN A 54 14.22 -47.54 -27.35
CA ASN A 54 13.53 -46.30 -27.69
C ASN A 54 14.52 -45.15 -27.49
N ILE A 55 14.94 -44.53 -28.59
CA ILE A 55 15.87 -43.41 -28.58
C ILE A 55 15.09 -42.15 -28.89
N THR A 56 15.08 -41.23 -27.93
CA THR A 56 14.59 -39.87 -28.15
C THR A 56 15.81 -38.96 -28.25
N PHE A 57 15.82 -38.09 -29.25
CA PHE A 57 16.85 -37.06 -29.39
C PHE A 57 16.20 -35.70 -29.17
N SER A 58 16.98 -34.78 -28.64
CA SER A 58 16.61 -33.38 -28.53
C SER A 58 17.80 -32.51 -28.91
N THR A 59 17.50 -31.37 -29.48
CA THR A 59 18.47 -30.35 -29.83
C THR A 59 18.42 -29.23 -28.80
N ASN A 60 19.53 -28.50 -28.68
CA ASN A 60 19.53 -27.26 -27.94
C ASN A 60 18.61 -26.25 -28.64
N CYS A 61 17.93 -25.43 -27.85
CA CYS A 61 17.07 -24.39 -28.37
C CYS A 61 17.90 -23.25 -29.00
N PRO A 62 17.29 -22.42 -29.88
CA PRO A 62 17.91 -21.18 -30.29
C PRO A 62 18.05 -20.23 -29.10
N ALA A 63 18.93 -19.22 -29.23
CA ALA A 63 19.00 -18.15 -28.25
C ALA A 63 17.63 -17.46 -28.13
N LEU A 64 17.12 -17.33 -26.91
CA LEU A 64 15.80 -16.76 -26.67
C LEU A 64 15.82 -15.26 -27.00
N ALA A 65 15.09 -14.87 -28.04
CA ALA A 65 14.94 -13.48 -28.43
C ALA A 65 14.10 -12.74 -27.39
N LYS A 66 14.57 -11.57 -26.94
CA LYS A 66 13.91 -10.78 -25.90
C LYS A 66 14.07 -9.27 -26.15
N PRO A 67 13.16 -8.44 -25.62
CA PRO A 67 13.36 -7.00 -25.50
C PRO A 67 14.56 -6.65 -24.61
N ALA A 68 15.08 -5.43 -24.77
CA ALA A 68 16.23 -4.94 -24.01
C ALA A 68 15.95 -4.89 -22.49
N THR A 69 14.72 -4.50 -22.11
CA THR A 69 14.28 -4.31 -20.72
C THR A 69 14.11 -5.60 -19.93
N VAL A 70 13.93 -6.74 -20.62
CA VAL A 70 13.68 -8.04 -19.99
C VAL A 70 14.99 -8.70 -19.56
N SER A 71 14.98 -9.36 -18.40
CA SER A 71 16.10 -10.13 -17.87
C SER A 71 15.84 -11.64 -17.96
N LEU A 72 16.91 -12.42 -18.16
CA LEU A 72 16.87 -13.89 -18.18
C LEU A 72 17.74 -14.43 -17.04
N SER A 73 17.26 -15.46 -16.33
CA SER A 73 18.05 -16.12 -15.27
C SER A 73 19.30 -16.84 -15.78
N THR A 74 19.29 -17.28 -17.04
CA THR A 74 20.42 -17.93 -17.70
C THR A 74 20.36 -17.73 -19.21
N ARG A 75 21.51 -17.86 -19.89
CA ARG A 75 21.62 -17.86 -21.35
C ARG A 75 21.76 -19.27 -21.94
N SER A 76 21.74 -20.31 -21.10
CA SER A 76 21.81 -21.71 -21.54
C SER A 76 20.62 -22.05 -22.44
N THR A 77 20.90 -22.75 -23.52
CA THR A 77 19.88 -23.26 -24.45
C THR A 77 19.81 -24.79 -24.46
N ALA A 78 20.51 -25.46 -23.54
CA ALA A 78 20.52 -26.92 -23.46
C ALA A 78 19.10 -27.46 -23.25
N HIS A 79 18.78 -28.60 -23.87
CA HIS A 79 17.50 -29.26 -23.66
C HIS A 79 17.21 -29.49 -22.17
N GLY A 80 15.98 -29.20 -21.75
CA GLY A 80 15.54 -29.26 -20.34
C GLY A 80 15.94 -28.06 -19.50
N THR A 81 16.72 -27.10 -20.04
CA THR A 81 16.99 -25.84 -19.35
C THR A 81 15.69 -25.07 -19.13
N LYS A 82 15.49 -24.60 -17.90
CA LYS A 82 14.42 -23.67 -17.53
C LYS A 82 15.00 -22.27 -17.41
N VAL A 83 14.43 -21.34 -18.16
CA VAL A 83 14.82 -19.93 -18.15
C VAL A 83 13.68 -19.14 -17.52
N THR A 84 13.98 -18.43 -16.43
CA THR A 84 13.06 -17.48 -15.83
C THR A 84 13.24 -16.15 -16.54
N VAL A 85 12.15 -15.67 -17.12
CA VAL A 85 12.06 -14.42 -17.88
C VAL A 85 11.36 -13.41 -16.99
N SER A 86 12.02 -12.28 -16.70
CA SER A 86 11.52 -11.32 -15.70
C SER A 86 11.62 -9.88 -16.20
N CYS A 87 10.55 -9.11 -15.99
CA CYS A 87 10.55 -7.67 -16.15
C CYS A 87 11.37 -6.97 -15.04
N PRO A 88 11.83 -5.74 -15.29
CA PRO A 88 12.50 -4.95 -14.26
C PRO A 88 11.53 -4.59 -13.13
N LYS A 89 12.07 -4.21 -11.97
CA LYS A 89 11.25 -3.84 -10.80
C LYS A 89 10.28 -2.70 -11.13
N GLY A 90 8.99 -2.90 -10.79
CA GLY A 90 7.92 -1.94 -11.08
C GLY A 90 7.34 -2.03 -12.50
N TYR A 91 7.66 -3.10 -13.22
CA TYR A 91 7.12 -3.40 -14.55
C TYR A 91 6.53 -4.81 -14.59
N GLU A 92 5.55 -4.99 -15.46
CA GLU A 92 4.90 -6.25 -15.78
C GLU A 92 4.83 -6.46 -17.28
N PHE A 93 4.60 -7.70 -17.72
CA PHE A 93 4.43 -7.97 -19.14
C PHE A 93 3.12 -7.40 -19.67
N VAL A 94 3.15 -6.83 -20.88
CA VAL A 94 1.96 -6.27 -21.57
C VAL A 94 0.80 -7.26 -21.74
N THR A 95 1.09 -8.56 -21.64
CA THR A 95 0.09 -9.64 -21.76
C THR A 95 -0.66 -9.92 -20.46
N GLY A 96 -0.36 -9.22 -19.36
CA GLY A 96 -1.03 -9.41 -18.05
C GLY A 96 -0.62 -10.69 -17.31
N ARG A 97 0.46 -11.35 -17.73
CA ARG A 97 0.98 -12.59 -17.10
C ARG A 97 1.80 -12.36 -15.83
N GLY A 98 1.81 -11.12 -15.32
CA GLY A 98 2.59 -10.70 -14.15
C GLY A 98 4.02 -10.25 -14.48
N VAL A 99 4.90 -10.38 -13.49
CA VAL A 99 6.28 -9.83 -13.52
C VAL A 99 7.33 -10.81 -14.02
N SER A 100 7.06 -12.12 -13.93
CA SER A 100 7.98 -13.17 -14.35
C SER A 100 7.23 -14.42 -14.79
N PHE A 101 7.85 -15.19 -15.68
CA PHE A 101 7.40 -16.51 -16.08
C PHE A 101 8.59 -17.43 -16.40
N THR A 102 8.35 -18.72 -16.55
CA THR A 102 9.39 -19.69 -16.89
C THR A 102 9.11 -20.33 -18.23
N THR A 103 10.09 -20.31 -19.12
CA THR A 103 10.08 -21.06 -20.39
C THR A 103 11.10 -22.19 -20.32
N THR A 104 10.78 -23.35 -20.91
CA THR A 104 11.63 -24.54 -20.88
C THR A 104 12.04 -24.93 -22.28
N CYS A 105 13.29 -25.34 -22.46
CA CYS A 105 13.73 -25.89 -23.74
C CYS A 105 13.22 -27.33 -23.88
N GLU A 106 12.22 -27.51 -24.72
CA GLU A 106 11.53 -28.79 -24.94
C GLU A 106 12.21 -29.64 -26.01
N ARG A 107 11.68 -30.85 -26.22
CA ARG A 107 12.13 -31.74 -27.30
C ARG A 107 11.98 -31.03 -28.65
N ALA A 108 12.82 -31.41 -29.61
CA ALA A 108 12.96 -30.74 -30.91
C ALA A 108 13.56 -29.32 -30.87
N GLY A 109 14.06 -28.85 -29.74
CA GLY A 109 14.79 -27.57 -29.66
C GLY A 109 13.87 -26.35 -29.75
N GLN A 110 12.63 -26.49 -29.27
CA GLN A 110 11.65 -25.43 -29.20
C GLN A 110 11.46 -25.00 -27.74
N TRP A 111 11.44 -23.68 -27.50
CA TRP A 111 11.03 -23.14 -26.22
C TRP A 111 9.53 -23.35 -26.03
N SER A 112 9.11 -23.81 -24.85
CA SER A 112 7.69 -23.92 -24.47
C SER A 112 6.94 -22.60 -24.70
N GLU A 113 7.65 -21.49 -24.50
CA GLU A 113 7.21 -20.15 -24.86
C GLU A 113 8.33 -19.40 -25.60
N PRO A 114 8.27 -19.32 -26.95
CA PRO A 114 9.35 -18.74 -27.75
C PRO A 114 9.26 -17.21 -27.88
N ALA A 115 8.08 -16.63 -27.67
CA ALA A 115 7.86 -15.19 -27.78
C ALA A 115 7.95 -14.53 -26.40
N VAL A 116 8.95 -13.67 -26.19
CA VAL A 116 9.09 -12.88 -24.98
C VAL A 116 8.39 -11.52 -25.18
N PRO A 117 7.32 -11.21 -24.43
CA PRO A 117 6.62 -9.94 -24.56
C PRO A 117 7.42 -8.74 -24.02
N GLU A 118 6.98 -7.53 -24.40
CA GLU A 118 7.49 -6.29 -23.81
C GLU A 118 6.98 -6.07 -22.38
N CYS A 119 7.71 -5.24 -21.63
CA CYS A 119 7.35 -4.82 -20.28
C CYS A 119 6.70 -3.43 -20.32
N GLN A 120 5.65 -3.24 -19.53
CA GLN A 120 5.01 -1.96 -19.24
C GLN A 120 5.09 -1.67 -17.74
N PRO A 121 5.03 -0.41 -17.30
CA PRO A 121 5.00 -0.09 -15.87
C PRO A 121 3.74 -0.65 -15.22
N VAL A 122 3.84 -1.10 -13.97
CA VAL A 122 2.66 -1.55 -13.21
C VAL A 122 1.73 -0.37 -12.95
N TYR A 123 0.43 -0.64 -12.96
CA TYR A 123 -0.59 0.35 -12.66
C TYR A 123 -1.00 0.27 -11.19
N CYS A 124 -0.98 1.41 -10.51
CA CYS A 124 -1.66 1.57 -9.23
C CYS A 124 -3.16 1.74 -9.44
N SER A 125 -3.92 1.53 -8.36
CA SER A 125 -5.33 1.91 -8.31
C SER A 125 -5.51 3.40 -8.61
N PRO A 126 -6.74 3.86 -8.90
CA PRO A 126 -7.03 5.29 -8.96
C PRO A 126 -6.52 6.03 -7.71
N VAL A 127 -6.14 7.29 -7.89
CA VAL A 127 -5.59 8.13 -6.81
C VAL A 127 -6.55 8.11 -5.62
N PRO A 128 -6.11 7.64 -4.43
CA PRO A 128 -7.00 7.40 -3.31
C PRO A 128 -7.54 8.72 -2.74
N GLN A 129 -8.79 8.70 -2.28
CA GLN A 129 -9.36 9.83 -1.54
C GLN A 129 -8.91 9.77 -0.08
N ILE A 130 -8.74 10.93 0.55
CA ILE A 130 -8.38 11.03 1.97
C ILE A 130 -9.49 11.75 2.74
N GLY A 131 -9.66 11.42 4.02
CA GLY A 131 -10.57 12.13 4.90
C GLY A 131 -10.07 13.54 5.17
N ASN A 132 -10.97 14.52 5.12
CA ASN A 132 -10.70 15.94 5.41
C ASN A 132 -9.58 16.57 4.55
N GLY A 133 -9.36 16.04 3.35
CA GLY A 133 -8.45 16.59 2.36
C GLY A 133 -8.79 16.13 0.95
N PHE A 134 -7.95 16.48 -0.01
CA PHE A 134 -8.16 16.20 -1.42
C PHE A 134 -6.84 16.11 -2.18
N ALA A 135 -6.83 15.35 -3.27
CA ALA A 135 -5.71 15.33 -4.21
C ALA A 135 -5.73 16.62 -5.04
N VAL A 136 -4.67 17.41 -4.97
CA VAL A 136 -4.53 18.67 -5.73
C VAL A 136 -4.00 18.43 -7.14
N ALA A 137 -3.19 17.40 -7.33
CA ALA A 137 -2.60 17.03 -8.61
C ALA A 137 -2.11 15.58 -8.58
N ALA A 138 -2.07 14.95 -9.74
CA ALA A 138 -1.38 13.70 -9.95
C ALA A 138 -0.67 13.72 -11.31
N THR A 139 0.49 13.07 -11.40
CA THR A 139 1.16 12.87 -12.69
C THR A 139 0.48 11.73 -13.45
N ASN A 140 0.91 10.48 -13.20
CA ASN A 140 0.32 9.28 -13.76
C ASN A 140 -0.01 8.30 -12.61
N THR A 141 -0.85 7.29 -12.88
CA THR A 141 -1.14 6.20 -11.93
C THR A 141 -0.28 4.95 -12.18
N THR A 142 0.86 5.09 -12.84
CA THR A 142 1.83 4.02 -13.12
C THR A 142 2.99 4.07 -12.14
N PHE A 143 3.80 3.01 -12.05
CA PHE A 143 5.01 2.97 -11.22
C PHE A 143 5.85 4.27 -11.30
N GLY A 144 6.17 4.84 -10.14
CA GLY A 144 6.88 6.11 -10.01
C GLY A 144 6.01 7.37 -10.18
N GLY A 145 4.73 7.22 -10.53
CA GLY A 145 3.74 8.29 -10.54
C GLY A 145 3.55 8.90 -9.16
N VAL A 146 3.22 10.19 -9.11
CA VAL A 146 3.15 10.99 -7.88
C VAL A 146 1.77 11.63 -7.78
N ALA A 147 1.17 11.57 -6.59
CA ALA A 147 -0.04 12.30 -6.26
C ALA A 147 0.23 13.23 -5.07
N ARG A 148 -0.18 14.49 -5.20
CA ARG A 148 0.00 15.54 -4.19
C ARG A 148 -1.34 15.88 -3.56
N TYR A 149 -1.35 16.06 -2.25
CA TYR A 149 -2.54 16.29 -1.43
C TYR A 149 -2.47 17.61 -0.68
N ALA A 150 -3.65 18.15 -0.38
CA ALA A 150 -3.85 19.24 0.56
C ALA A 150 -5.01 18.91 1.51
N CYS A 151 -4.96 19.45 2.73
CA CYS A 151 -6.07 19.35 3.67
C CYS A 151 -7.10 20.46 3.41
N TYR A 152 -8.36 20.21 3.77
CA TYR A 152 -9.37 21.27 3.81
C TYR A 152 -9.04 22.28 4.91
N GLU A 153 -9.64 23.46 4.85
CA GLU A 153 -9.48 24.47 5.89
C GLU A 153 -9.89 23.95 7.26
N GLY A 154 -9.10 24.32 8.29
CA GLY A 154 -9.26 23.80 9.65
C GLY A 154 -8.67 22.41 9.87
N PHE A 155 -7.99 21.86 8.86
CA PHE A 155 -7.22 20.62 8.97
C PHE A 155 -5.78 20.84 8.50
N SER A 156 -4.85 20.08 9.07
CA SER A 156 -3.43 20.13 8.71
C SER A 156 -2.80 18.74 8.73
N PHE A 157 -1.73 18.58 7.95
CA PHE A 157 -0.90 17.38 8.04
C PHE A 157 -0.12 17.41 9.36
N PRO A 158 0.06 16.26 10.04
CA PRO A 158 0.88 16.18 11.25
C PRO A 158 2.33 16.66 11.08
N SER A 159 2.84 16.65 9.85
CA SER A 159 4.15 17.18 9.49
C SER A 159 4.25 18.71 9.54
N GLY A 160 3.11 19.41 9.62
CA GLY A 160 3.02 20.87 9.51
C GLY A 160 3.18 21.42 8.08
N LYS A 161 3.39 20.56 7.08
CA LYS A 161 3.46 21.01 5.67
C LYS A 161 2.08 21.35 5.14
N LYS A 162 2.03 22.24 4.12
CA LYS A 162 0.78 22.58 3.41
C LYS A 162 0.36 21.53 2.39
N SER A 163 1.32 20.72 1.92
CA SER A 163 1.07 19.64 0.96
C SER A 163 1.96 18.44 1.26
N GLU A 164 1.43 17.24 1.05
CA GLU A 164 2.13 15.96 1.14
C GLU A 164 1.98 15.18 -0.16
N GLU A 165 2.92 14.29 -0.44
CA GLU A 165 2.98 13.52 -1.69
C GLU A 165 3.06 12.02 -1.42
N ILE A 166 2.40 11.23 -2.28
CA ILE A 166 2.50 9.77 -2.31
C ILE A 166 2.95 9.31 -3.69
N HIS A 167 3.57 8.13 -3.72
CA HIS A 167 4.17 7.57 -4.94
C HIS A 167 3.55 6.20 -5.26
N CYS A 168 3.38 5.90 -6.54
CA CYS A 168 2.97 4.58 -6.99
C CYS A 168 4.16 3.61 -6.87
N GLY A 169 4.04 2.64 -5.96
CA GLY A 169 5.06 1.66 -5.66
C GLY A 169 5.16 0.54 -6.71
N HIS A 170 6.24 -0.22 -6.63
CA HIS A 170 6.57 -1.29 -7.58
C HIS A 170 5.61 -2.49 -7.57
N GLU A 171 4.74 -2.59 -6.58
CA GLU A 171 3.70 -3.63 -6.48
C GLU A 171 2.33 -3.16 -7.02
N GLY A 172 2.27 -1.99 -7.68
CA GLY A 172 1.00 -1.43 -8.14
C GLY A 172 0.13 -0.92 -6.99
N LYS A 173 0.76 -0.45 -5.91
CA LYS A 173 0.08 0.16 -4.75
C LYS A 173 0.65 1.53 -4.47
N TRP A 174 -0.22 2.49 -4.19
CA TRP A 174 0.19 3.78 -3.66
C TRP A 174 0.87 3.59 -2.30
N ALA A 175 1.88 4.41 -2.03
CA ALA A 175 2.46 4.54 -0.70
C ALA A 175 1.41 5.00 0.33
N ASP A 176 1.79 4.98 1.61
CA ASP A 176 0.91 5.33 2.72
C ASP A 176 0.24 6.70 2.51
N VAL A 177 -1.10 6.70 2.52
CA VAL A 177 -1.89 7.91 2.32
C VAL A 177 -1.77 8.87 3.50
N PRO A 178 -1.61 10.18 3.26
CA PRO A 178 -1.47 11.15 4.34
C PRO A 178 -2.83 11.37 5.04
N VAL A 179 -2.77 11.74 6.32
CA VAL A 179 -3.96 11.98 7.14
C VAL A 179 -4.05 13.44 7.51
N CYS A 180 -5.21 14.05 7.27
CA CYS A 180 -5.52 15.41 7.70
C CYS A 180 -6.16 15.39 9.10
N ARG A 181 -5.54 16.11 10.05
CA ARG A 181 -6.05 16.25 11.42
C ARG A 181 -6.65 17.63 11.63
N ALA A 182 -7.78 17.69 12.33
CA ALA A 182 -8.42 18.95 12.67
C ALA A 182 -7.48 19.79 13.55
N SER A 183 -7.45 21.09 13.33
CA SER A 183 -6.91 22.03 14.33
C SER A 183 -7.65 21.81 15.65
N SER A 184 -6.93 21.77 16.76
CA SER A 184 -7.51 21.56 18.08
C SER A 184 -7.41 22.83 18.90
N CYS A 185 -8.54 23.28 19.43
CA CYS A 185 -8.62 24.39 20.35
C CYS A 185 -8.11 24.02 21.76
N PRO A 186 -7.61 25.00 22.53
CA PRO A 186 -7.16 24.77 23.90
C PRO A 186 -8.29 24.21 24.79
N PRO A 187 -7.96 23.34 25.75
CA PRO A 187 -8.93 22.86 26.73
C PRO A 187 -9.60 24.02 27.47
N LEU A 188 -10.93 23.98 27.55
CA LEU A 188 -11.73 24.99 28.23
C LEU A 188 -11.74 24.75 29.75
N VAL A 189 -11.53 25.82 30.53
CA VAL A 189 -11.58 25.78 32.00
C VAL A 189 -12.97 25.35 32.52
N PRO A 190 -13.06 24.77 33.74
CA PRO A 190 -14.36 24.42 34.34
C PRO A 190 -15.31 25.62 34.37
N PHE A 191 -16.57 25.40 33.98
CA PHE A 191 -17.59 26.45 33.97
C PHE A 191 -18.38 26.42 35.28
N MET A 192 -18.27 27.50 36.06
CA MET A 192 -18.89 27.59 37.38
C MET A 192 -20.26 28.28 37.32
N HIS A 193 -21.16 27.88 38.21
CA HIS A 193 -22.50 28.48 38.37
C HIS A 193 -23.36 28.46 37.10
N GLY A 194 -23.20 27.41 36.30
CA GLY A 194 -23.95 27.19 35.07
C GLY A 194 -23.65 25.84 34.45
N ASP A 195 -24.22 25.61 33.27
CA ASP A 195 -24.02 24.41 32.46
C ASP A 195 -23.31 24.74 31.15
N ARG A 196 -22.41 23.85 30.73
CA ARG A 196 -21.69 23.88 29.46
C ARG A 196 -22.02 22.62 28.69
N THR A 197 -22.75 22.77 27.59
CA THR A 197 -23.19 21.66 26.74
C THR A 197 -22.45 21.67 25.41
N LEU A 198 -21.95 20.51 24.99
CA LEU A 198 -21.39 20.33 23.65
C LEU A 198 -22.55 20.24 22.66
N ALA A 199 -22.73 21.28 21.86
CA ALA A 199 -23.82 21.37 20.89
C ALA A 199 -23.47 20.66 19.57
N PHE A 200 -22.20 20.64 19.19
CA PHE A 200 -21.71 19.97 17.98
C PHE A 200 -20.20 19.66 18.09
N GLY A 201 -19.73 18.63 17.41
CA GLY A 201 -18.31 18.27 17.31
C GLY A 201 -17.84 17.27 18.37
N ASP A 202 -16.52 17.19 18.54
CA ASP A 202 -15.83 16.27 19.46
C ASP A 202 -15.35 16.97 20.75
N GLY A 203 -15.54 18.29 20.84
CA GLY A 203 -15.28 19.10 22.03
C GLY A 203 -13.98 19.89 22.01
N THR A 204 -13.06 19.61 21.09
CA THR A 204 -11.81 20.39 20.94
C THR A 204 -11.40 20.61 19.50
N GLY A 205 -11.81 19.76 18.56
CA GLY A 205 -11.50 19.89 17.14
C GLY A 205 -12.25 21.03 16.47
N TYR A 206 -11.69 21.53 15.36
CA TYR A 206 -12.29 22.51 14.47
C TYR A 206 -13.77 22.22 14.21
N GLY A 207 -14.59 23.26 14.31
CA GLY A 207 -16.05 23.17 14.14
C GLY A 207 -16.80 22.77 15.42
N SER A 208 -16.11 22.39 16.51
CA SER A 208 -16.77 22.12 17.80
C SER A 208 -17.48 23.36 18.34
N VAL A 209 -18.71 23.19 18.83
CA VAL A 209 -19.54 24.27 19.37
C VAL A 209 -20.00 23.95 20.79
N TYR A 210 -19.70 24.84 21.73
CA TYR A 210 -20.26 24.81 23.08
C TYR A 210 -21.35 25.84 23.27
N ARG A 211 -22.37 25.51 24.06
CA ARG A 211 -23.40 26.45 24.55
C ARG A 211 -23.33 26.58 26.06
N TYR A 212 -23.54 27.79 26.54
CA TYR A 212 -23.43 28.14 27.95
C TYR A 212 -24.75 28.71 28.48
N ALA A 213 -25.20 28.15 29.60
CA ALA A 213 -26.37 28.62 30.34
C ALA A 213 -25.99 28.84 31.81
N CYS A 214 -26.33 30.00 32.37
CA CYS A 214 -26.10 30.25 33.79
C CYS A 214 -27.23 29.66 34.64
N ALA A 215 -26.88 29.19 35.84
CA ALA A 215 -27.85 28.75 36.82
C ALA A 215 -28.75 29.92 37.29
N PRO A 216 -29.96 29.63 37.80
CA PRO A 216 -30.81 30.66 38.40
C PRO A 216 -30.06 31.47 39.47
N GLY A 217 -30.29 32.79 39.52
CA GLY A 217 -29.55 33.70 40.40
C GLY A 217 -28.25 34.25 39.80
N PHE A 218 -27.85 33.78 38.62
CA PHE A 218 -26.69 34.28 37.89
C PHE A 218 -27.06 34.80 36.48
N ARG A 219 -26.27 35.75 35.99
CA ARG A 219 -26.37 36.32 34.63
C ARG A 219 -25.09 36.04 33.85
N ARG A 220 -25.24 35.60 32.61
CA ARG A 220 -24.13 35.35 31.70
C ARG A 220 -23.50 36.66 31.22
N THR A 221 -22.19 36.78 31.37
CA THR A 221 -21.37 37.87 30.81
C THR A 221 -20.43 37.26 29.76
N GLY A 222 -20.55 37.70 28.50
CA GLY A 222 -19.79 37.17 27.36
C GLY A 222 -20.69 36.67 26.23
N ALA A 223 -20.22 35.71 25.41
CA ALA A 223 -21.02 35.07 24.37
C ALA A 223 -21.84 33.89 24.92
N ALA A 224 -22.93 33.51 24.22
CA ALA A 224 -23.74 32.36 24.59
C ALA A 224 -23.19 31.03 24.05
N ALA A 225 -22.34 31.12 23.03
CA ALA A 225 -21.73 29.98 22.38
C ALA A 225 -20.27 30.27 22.01
N LEU A 226 -19.46 29.22 22.00
CA LEU A 226 -18.07 29.22 21.55
C LEU A 226 -17.94 28.27 20.36
N LEU A 227 -17.21 28.69 19.33
CA LEU A 227 -16.88 27.89 18.15
C LEU A 227 -15.36 27.69 18.08
N CYS A 228 -14.91 26.45 17.88
CA CYS A 228 -13.49 26.19 17.59
C CYS A 228 -13.21 26.51 16.12
N GLN A 229 -12.38 27.52 15.89
CA GLN A 229 -12.07 28.04 14.56
C GLN A 229 -10.94 27.25 13.88
N ASN A 230 -10.73 27.53 12.60
CA ASN A 230 -9.78 26.82 11.74
C ASN A 230 -8.31 27.03 12.16
N ASP A 231 -8.02 28.14 12.83
CA ASP A 231 -6.72 28.48 13.42
C ASP A 231 -6.44 27.74 14.76
N GLY A 232 -7.38 26.92 15.22
CA GLY A 232 -7.26 26.23 16.50
C GLY A 232 -7.45 27.15 17.70
N GLN A 233 -8.19 28.27 17.53
CA GLN A 233 -8.61 29.13 18.64
C GLN A 233 -10.12 29.13 18.81
N TRP A 234 -10.57 29.37 20.04
CA TRP A 234 -11.99 29.60 20.30
C TRP A 234 -12.38 30.98 19.81
N SER A 235 -13.54 31.07 19.14
CA SER A 235 -14.06 32.30 18.53
C SER A 235 -14.13 33.50 19.48
N VAL A 236 -14.35 33.23 20.76
CA VAL A 236 -14.34 34.21 21.85
C VAL A 236 -13.90 33.54 23.15
N ALA A 237 -13.55 34.34 24.16
CA ALA A 237 -13.27 33.83 25.51
C ALA A 237 -14.51 33.19 26.14
N GLN A 238 -14.29 32.16 26.97
CA GLN A 238 -15.35 31.50 27.74
C GLN A 238 -16.12 32.51 28.61
N PRO A 239 -17.47 32.54 28.56
CA PRO A 239 -18.26 33.44 29.37
C PRO A 239 -18.17 33.10 30.86
N ILE A 240 -18.58 34.05 31.70
CA ILE A 240 -18.71 33.88 33.15
C ILE A 240 -20.15 34.09 33.59
N CYS A 241 -20.55 33.43 34.69
CA CYS A 241 -21.82 33.65 35.35
C CYS A 241 -21.62 34.59 36.54
N ALA A 242 -22.04 35.84 36.40
CA ALA A 242 -22.00 36.83 37.47
C ALA A 242 -23.26 36.72 38.33
N ARG A 243 -23.13 36.86 39.66
CA ARG A 243 -24.29 36.88 40.58
C ARG A 243 -25.21 38.05 40.21
N LEU A 244 -26.52 37.81 40.21
CA LEU A 244 -27.51 38.87 40.03
C LEU A 244 -27.54 39.77 41.28
N GLU A 245 -27.74 41.07 41.06
CA GLU A 245 -28.03 42.00 42.15
C GLU A 245 -29.52 41.95 42.50
N CYS A 246 -29.83 41.94 43.80
CA CYS A 246 -31.18 42.04 44.31
C CYS A 246 -31.71 43.47 44.13
N PRO A 247 -32.72 43.70 43.27
CA PRO A 247 -33.17 45.05 42.94
C PRO A 247 -33.85 45.76 44.12
N SER A 248 -34.52 44.99 44.97
CA SER A 248 -35.20 45.48 46.16
C SER A 248 -34.99 44.52 47.32
N LEU A 249 -34.69 45.08 48.49
CA LEU A 249 -34.64 44.33 49.75
C LEU A 249 -36.00 44.40 50.44
N PRO A 250 -36.46 43.32 51.06
CA PRO A 250 -37.74 43.33 51.76
C PRO A 250 -37.70 44.34 52.91
N ARG A 251 -38.80 45.08 53.09
CA ARG A 251 -38.97 45.97 54.24
C ARG A 251 -39.35 45.13 55.45
N VAL A 252 -38.61 45.25 56.55
CA VAL A 252 -38.90 44.54 57.81
C VAL A 252 -39.55 45.50 58.80
N VAL A 253 -40.70 45.12 59.35
CA VAL A 253 -41.42 45.90 60.38
C VAL A 253 -40.68 45.77 61.71
N ASN A 254 -40.52 46.87 62.46
CA ASN A 254 -39.78 46.92 63.73
C ASN A 254 -38.36 46.33 63.64
N GLY A 255 -37.68 46.54 62.51
CA GLY A 255 -36.29 46.12 62.35
C GLY A 255 -35.64 46.69 61.10
N ARG A 256 -34.34 46.43 60.93
CA ARG A 256 -33.57 46.83 59.75
C ARG A 256 -32.60 45.74 59.31
N LEU A 257 -32.42 45.62 57.99
CA LEU A 257 -31.43 44.72 57.39
C LEU A 257 -30.08 45.44 57.30
N LEU A 258 -29.04 44.78 57.80
CA LEU A 258 -27.64 45.15 57.57
C LEU A 258 -27.14 44.40 56.34
N VAL A 259 -26.90 45.14 55.27
CA VAL A 259 -26.38 44.62 54.01
C VAL A 259 -25.28 45.53 53.47
N GLN A 260 -24.36 44.97 52.71
CA GLN A 260 -23.48 45.74 51.83
C GLN A 260 -24.13 45.85 50.46
N ARG A 261 -24.07 47.03 49.82
CA ARG A 261 -24.54 47.21 48.44
C ARG A 261 -23.35 47.16 47.47
N PRO A 262 -23.48 46.50 46.31
CA PRO A 262 -24.65 45.77 45.83
C PRO A 262 -24.89 44.46 46.62
N PHE A 263 -26.17 44.13 46.91
CA PHE A 263 -26.53 42.89 47.58
C PHE A 263 -26.77 41.81 46.52
N LEU A 264 -25.87 40.84 46.46
CA LEU A 264 -25.81 39.84 45.38
C LEU A 264 -26.53 38.55 45.78
N PHE A 265 -26.97 37.80 44.78
CA PHE A 265 -27.51 36.46 44.96
C PHE A 265 -26.59 35.60 45.85
N ASP A 266 -27.19 34.81 46.74
CA ASP A 266 -26.48 33.92 47.67
C ASP A 266 -25.60 34.66 48.71
N GLN A 267 -25.89 35.94 48.98
CA GLN A 267 -25.41 36.65 50.17
C GLN A 267 -26.46 36.60 51.29
N THR A 268 -25.99 36.60 52.54
CA THR A 268 -26.84 36.65 53.73
C THR A 268 -26.87 38.05 54.32
N ALA A 269 -28.06 38.51 54.72
CA ALA A 269 -28.26 39.77 55.41
C ALA A 269 -28.48 39.52 56.90
N GLN A 270 -27.90 40.34 57.77
CA GLN A 270 -28.19 40.29 59.20
C GLN A 270 -29.40 41.19 59.51
N LEU A 271 -30.33 40.69 60.33
CA LEU A 271 -31.50 41.44 60.77
C LEU A 271 -31.29 41.93 62.20
N ILE A 272 -31.54 43.21 62.45
CA ILE A 272 -31.61 43.79 63.80
C ILE A 272 -33.05 44.22 64.05
N CYS A 273 -33.65 43.72 65.14
CA CYS A 273 -34.96 44.15 65.62
C CYS A 273 -34.83 45.44 66.45
N ASN A 274 -35.85 46.30 66.37
CA ASN A 274 -36.02 47.50 67.18
C ASN A 274 -36.90 47.21 68.40
#